data_AF-A0AAI8DIB5-F1
#
_entry.id   AF-A0AAI8DIB5-F1
#
_cell.length_a   1.000
_cell.length_b   1.000
_cell.length_c   1.000
_cell.angle_alpha   90.00
_cell.angle_beta   90.00
_cell.angle_gamma   90.00
#
_symmetry.space_group_name_H-M   'P 1'
#
loop_
_entity.id
_entity.type
_entity.pdbx_description
1 polymer ?
#
loop_
_entity_poly.entity_id
_entity_poly.type
_entity_poly.pdbx_seq_one_letter_code
_entity_poly.pdbx_strand_id
1 'polypeptide(L)'
;MNKYINLMIHKFETYIYMLDSVEPTNDTAIFLNGEVIYKEINKVERYLQSFDYRTEKFILFTGYLKILHVIYRDVYTSSTQRNTMIVSLNNAIHCLNKMNKELVYENY
;
A
#
# COMPACT_ATOMS: atom_id res chain seq x y z
N MET A 1 0.89 -16.20 8.20
CA MET A 1 0.86 -14.85 7.59
C MET A 1 1.28 -15.01 6.13
N ASN A 2 0.48 -14.56 5.17
CA ASN A 2 0.77 -14.69 3.75
C ASN A 2 2.05 -13.91 3.42
N LYS A 3 3.06 -14.59 2.86
CA LYS A 3 4.39 -14.00 2.62
C LYS A 3 4.36 -12.70 1.80
N TYR A 4 3.42 -12.58 0.87
CA TYR A 4 3.29 -11.38 0.04
C TYR A 4 2.73 -10.21 0.84
N ILE A 5 1.74 -10.46 1.71
CA ILE A 5 1.21 -9.45 2.61
C ILE A 5 2.29 -8.95 3.57
N ASN A 6 3.11 -9.84 4.12
CA ASN A 6 4.22 -9.45 5.00
C ASN A 6 5.18 -8.49 4.28
N LEU A 7 5.53 -8.80 3.02
CA LEU A 7 6.40 -7.93 2.23
C LEU A 7 5.75 -6.57 1.95
N MET A 8 4.44 -6.53 1.67
CA MET A 8 3.69 -5.28 1.46
C MET A 8 3.64 -4.42 2.73
N ILE A 9 3.37 -5.04 3.89
CA ILE A 9 3.38 -4.37 5.19
C ILE A 9 4.77 -3.80 5.49
N HIS A 10 5.81 -4.61 5.34
CA HIS A 10 7.17 -4.19 5.64
C HIS A 10 7.64 -3.01 4.77
N LYS A 11 7.23 -2.97 3.49
CA LYS A 11 7.46 -1.81 2.63
C LYS A 11 6.81 -0.55 3.21
N PHE A 12 5.56 -0.62 3.66
CA PHE A 12 4.86 0.53 4.23
C PHE A 12 5.46 0.98 5.57
N GLU A 13 5.86 0.05 6.44
CA GLU A 13 6.60 0.36 7.67
C GLU A 13 7.92 1.09 7.37
N THR A 14 8.64 0.66 6.34
CA THR A 14 9.88 1.30 5.89
C THR A 14 9.63 2.73 5.42
N TYR A 15 8.53 2.98 4.72
CA TYR A 15 8.17 4.34 4.28
C TYR A 15 7.80 5.24 5.45
N ILE A 16 7.10 4.72 6.46
CA ILE A 16 6.81 5.46 7.70
C ILE A 16 8.12 5.80 8.42
N TYR A 17 9.02 4.82 8.59
CA TYR A 17 10.32 5.05 9.21
C TYR A 17 11.13 6.13 8.47
N MET A 18 11.13 6.10 7.13
CA MET A 18 11.77 7.13 6.31
C MET A 18 11.20 8.52 6.60
N LEU A 19 9.86 8.66 6.65
CA LEU A 19 9.18 9.91 6.94
C LEU A 19 9.45 10.45 8.36
N ASP A 20 9.71 9.57 9.32
CA ASP A 20 10.05 9.94 10.70
C ASP A 20 11.55 10.26 10.87
N SER A 21 12.41 9.77 9.99
CA SER A 21 13.86 9.98 10.03
C SER A 21 14.35 11.26 9.36
N VAL A 22 13.48 11.96 8.63
CA VAL A 22 13.81 13.18 7.86
C VAL A 22 13.11 14.40 8.45
N GLU A 23 13.56 15.60 8.07
CA GLU A 23 12.86 16.83 8.44
C GLU A 23 11.37 16.77 8.05
N PRO A 24 10.47 17.30 8.90
CA PRO A 24 9.03 17.10 8.74
C PRO A 24 8.42 18.02 7.66
N THR A 25 8.96 17.97 6.44
CA THR A 25 8.43 18.66 5.26
C THR A 25 7.53 17.72 4.43
N ASN A 26 6.79 18.31 3.50
CA ASN A 26 5.96 17.53 2.57
C ASN A 26 6.76 16.89 1.44
N ASP A 27 8.03 17.27 1.22
CA ASP A 27 8.81 16.89 0.03
C ASP A 27 8.99 15.37 -0.06
N THR A 28 9.34 14.73 1.05
CA THR A 28 9.49 13.27 1.11
C THR A 28 8.17 12.55 0.85
N ALA A 29 7.05 13.08 1.35
CA ALA A 29 5.74 12.49 1.11
C ALA A 29 5.29 12.67 -0.34
N ILE A 30 5.58 13.82 -0.95
CA ILE A 30 5.35 14.09 -2.37
C ILE A 30 6.15 13.10 -3.23
N PHE A 31 7.44 12.93 -2.93
CA PHE A 31 8.29 11.96 -3.61
C PHE A 31 7.77 10.54 -3.46
N LEU A 32 7.48 10.09 -2.23
CA LEU A 32 6.94 8.75 -1.99
C LEU A 32 5.62 8.55 -2.76
N ASN A 33 4.75 9.55 -2.79
CA ASN A 33 3.46 9.43 -3.47
C ASN A 33 3.61 9.36 -5.00
N GLY A 34 4.38 10.30 -5.57
CA GLY A 34 4.54 10.44 -7.01
C GLY A 34 5.47 9.40 -7.65
N GLU A 35 6.54 9.02 -6.96
CA GLU A 35 7.58 8.16 -7.53
C GLU A 35 7.52 6.71 -7.03
N VAL A 36 6.99 6.47 -5.82
CA VAL A 36 7.00 5.12 -5.24
C VAL A 36 5.60 4.49 -5.32
N ILE A 37 4.59 5.13 -4.72
CA ILE A 37 3.21 4.60 -4.71
C ILE A 37 2.66 4.53 -6.14
N TYR A 38 2.77 5.60 -6.93
CA TYR A 38 2.30 5.59 -8.32
C TYR A 38 2.99 4.54 -9.20
N LYS A 39 4.31 4.32 -9.04
CA LYS A 39 5.01 3.25 -9.77
C LYS A 39 4.55 1.86 -9.33
N GLU A 40 4.26 1.65 -8.05
CA GLU A 40 3.74 0.38 -7.56
C GLU A 40 2.33 0.10 -8.10
N ILE A 41 1.45 1.11 -8.18
CA ILE A 41 0.13 0.99 -8.84
C ILE A 41 0.29 0.42 -10.25
N ASN A 42 1.10 1.08 -11.09
CA ASN A 42 1.33 0.64 -12.47
C ASN A 42 1.89 -0.79 -12.56
N LYS A 43 2.78 -1.18 -11.63
CA LYS A 43 3.33 -2.54 -11.58
C LYS A 43 2.25 -3.57 -11.23
N VAL A 44 1.43 -3.28 -10.23
CA VAL A 44 0.37 -4.19 -9.77
C VAL A 44 -0.72 -4.32 -10.83
N GLU A 45 -1.12 -3.23 -11.49
CA GLU A 45 -2.07 -3.26 -12.61
C GLU A 45 -1.57 -4.16 -13.75
N ARG A 46 -0.32 -3.97 -14.19
CA ARG A 46 0.29 -4.83 -15.22
C ARG A 46 0.38 -6.28 -14.79
N TYR A 47 0.73 -6.53 -13.53
CA TYR A 47 0.79 -7.87 -12.99
C TYR A 47 -0.60 -8.53 -13.03
N LEU A 48 -1.66 -7.83 -12.61
CA LEU A 48 -3.04 -8.33 -12.63
C LEU A 48 -3.55 -8.68 -14.04
N GLN A 49 -3.11 -7.97 -15.08
CA GLN A 49 -3.46 -8.29 -16.47
C GLN A 49 -2.99 -9.70 -16.91
N SER A 50 -2.01 -10.28 -16.22
CA SER A 50 -1.49 -11.62 -16.53
C SER A 50 -2.19 -12.78 -15.81
N PHE A 51 -3.18 -12.49 -14.95
CA PHE A 51 -3.88 -13.51 -14.15
C PHE A 51 -5.28 -13.82 -14.66
N ASP A 52 -5.69 -15.07 -14.48
CA ASP A 52 -7.10 -15.44 -14.48
C ASP A 52 -7.78 -14.89 -13.19
N TYR A 53 -8.97 -14.32 -13.35
CA TYR A 53 -9.65 -13.41 -12.42
C TYR A 53 -10.18 -14.08 -11.13
N ARG A 54 -9.84 -15.36 -10.89
CA ARG A 54 -10.38 -16.17 -9.78
C ARG A 54 -9.31 -16.75 -8.84
N THR A 55 -8.04 -16.43 -9.04
CA THR A 55 -6.98 -16.95 -8.14
C THR A 55 -6.90 -16.16 -6.84
N GLU A 56 -6.49 -16.79 -5.74
CA GLU A 56 -6.22 -16.12 -4.46
C GLU A 56 -5.25 -14.93 -4.64
N LYS A 57 -4.24 -15.10 -5.51
CA LYS A 57 -3.32 -14.04 -5.90
C LYS A 57 -4.05 -12.87 -6.55
N PHE A 58 -4.97 -13.12 -7.47
CA PHE A 58 -5.75 -12.05 -8.10
C PHE A 58 -6.55 -11.25 -7.07
N ILE A 59 -7.23 -11.92 -6.13
CA ILE A 59 -7.98 -11.27 -5.04
C ILE A 59 -7.04 -10.42 -4.17
N LEU A 60 -5.91 -11.00 -3.74
CA LEU A 60 -4.90 -10.32 -2.94
C LEU A 60 -4.37 -9.06 -3.62
N PHE A 61 -3.89 -9.18 -4.86
CA PHE A 61 -3.29 -8.06 -5.59
C PHE A 61 -4.32 -7.00 -6.00
N THR A 62 -5.58 -7.39 -6.22
CA THR A 62 -6.69 -6.43 -6.42
C THR A 62 -6.97 -5.64 -5.14
N GLY A 63 -6.99 -6.29 -3.97
CA GLY A 63 -7.12 -5.61 -2.68
C GLY A 63 -5.95 -4.65 -2.43
N TYR A 64 -4.73 -5.10 -2.71
CA TYR A 64 -3.53 -4.27 -2.59
C TYR A 64 -3.57 -3.05 -3.53
N LEU A 65 -3.99 -3.22 -4.78
CA LEU A 65 -4.14 -2.13 -5.74
C LEU A 65 -5.11 -1.05 -5.25
N LYS A 66 -6.26 -1.46 -4.68
CA LYS A 66 -7.23 -0.53 -4.09
C LYS A 66 -6.61 0.29 -2.96
N ILE A 67 -5.83 -0.35 -2.08
CA ILE A 67 -5.12 0.34 -0.99
C ILE A 67 -4.14 1.38 -1.55
N LEU A 68 -3.36 1.03 -2.57
CA LEU A 68 -2.41 1.95 -3.21
C LEU A 68 -3.10 3.17 -3.81
N HIS A 69 -4.23 2.99 -4.50
CA HIS A 69 -5.00 4.12 -5.06
C HIS A 69 -5.54 5.05 -3.97
N VAL A 70 -6.00 4.50 -2.83
CA VAL A 70 -6.46 5.31 -1.70
C VAL A 70 -5.31 6.16 -1.14
N ILE A 71 -4.14 5.55 -0.88
CA ILE A 71 -2.96 6.30 -0.45
C ILE A 71 -2.65 7.41 -1.45
N TYR A 72 -2.56 7.07 -2.74
CA TYR A 72 -2.20 8.02 -3.79
C TYR A 72 -3.10 9.24 -3.81
N ARG A 73 -4.41 9.02 -3.87
CA ARG A 73 -5.42 10.07 -3.95
C ARG A 73 -5.42 10.93 -2.69
N ASP A 74 -5.43 10.31 -1.52
CA ASP A 74 -5.58 11.01 -0.25
C ASP A 74 -4.37 11.94 -0.02
N VAL A 75 -3.15 11.45 -0.29
CA VAL A 75 -1.94 12.27 -0.17
C VAL A 75 -1.88 13.35 -1.25
N TYR A 76 -2.20 13.04 -2.51
CA TYR A 76 -2.13 14.00 -3.62
C TYR A 76 -3.03 15.23 -3.40
N THR A 77 -4.20 15.02 -2.80
CA THR A 77 -5.20 16.08 -2.58
C THR A 77 -5.02 16.84 -1.26
N SER A 78 -4.15 16.37 -0.36
CA SER A 78 -3.96 16.95 0.96
C SER A 78 -3.01 18.15 0.94
N SER A 79 -3.28 19.16 1.77
CA SER A 79 -2.35 20.26 2.08
C SER A 79 -1.30 19.88 3.14
N THR A 80 -1.48 18.73 3.80
CA THR A 80 -0.59 18.18 4.84
C THR A 80 -0.08 16.81 4.43
N GLN A 81 0.51 16.73 3.22
CA GLN A 81 0.87 15.48 2.56
C GLN A 81 1.68 14.53 3.45
N ARG A 82 2.60 15.04 4.27
CA ARG A 82 3.37 14.21 5.22
C ARG A 82 2.47 13.46 6.21
N ASN A 83 1.63 14.19 6.94
CA ASN A 83 0.76 13.60 7.95
C ASN A 83 -0.26 12.67 7.31
N THR A 84 -0.82 13.07 6.17
CA THR A 84 -1.73 12.21 5.40
C THR A 84 -1.04 10.94 4.93
N MET A 85 0.21 10.99 4.46
CA MET A 85 0.96 9.82 4.05
C MET A 85 1.16 8.84 5.21
N ILE A 86 1.57 9.33 6.39
CA ILE A 86 1.76 8.48 7.58
C ILE A 86 0.43 7.82 7.98
N VAL A 87 -0.67 8.58 8.03
CA VAL A 87 -1.99 8.03 8.37
C VAL A 87 -2.45 7.00 7.33
N SER A 88 -2.33 7.31 6.03
CA SER A 88 -2.73 6.42 4.96
C SER A 88 -1.90 5.14 4.93
N LEU A 89 -0.59 5.20 5.20
CA LEU A 89 0.28 4.03 5.31
C LEU A 89 -0.10 3.15 6.52
N ASN A 90 -0.39 3.75 7.68
CA ASN A 90 -0.86 2.99 8.85
C ASN A 90 -2.22 2.31 8.60
N ASN A 91 -3.16 3.02 7.97
CA ASN A 91 -4.44 2.45 7.57
C ASN A 91 -4.26 1.31 6.55
N ALA A 92 -3.34 1.47 5.61
CA ALA A 92 -3.00 0.44 4.64
C ALA A 92 -2.44 -0.83 5.30
N ILE A 93 -1.54 -0.68 6.29
CA ILE A 93 -1.04 -1.80 7.10
C ILE A 93 -2.19 -2.50 7.85
N HIS A 94 -3.12 -1.72 8.43
CA HIS A 94 -4.30 -2.28 9.08
C HIS A 94 -5.17 -3.10 8.11
N CYS A 95 -5.46 -2.55 6.92
CA CYS A 95 -6.21 -3.24 5.87
C CYS A 95 -5.53 -4.53 5.40
N LEU A 96 -4.21 -4.50 5.21
CA LEU A 96 -3.43 -5.68 4.84
C LEU A 96 -3.47 -6.76 5.92
N ASN A 97 -3.36 -6.38 7.20
CA ASN A 97 -3.50 -7.31 8.31
C ASN A 97 -4.90 -7.93 8.39
N LYS A 98 -5.94 -7.15 8.11
CA LYS A 98 -7.32 -7.65 8.02
C LYS A 98 -7.47 -8.67 6.88
N MET A 99 -7.02 -8.33 5.68
CA MET A 99 -7.01 -9.25 4.52
C MET A 99 -6.25 -10.55 4.82
N ASN A 100 -5.11 -10.45 5.49
CA ASN A 100 -4.34 -11.63 5.87
C ASN A 100 -5.09 -12.56 6.83
N LYS A 101 -5.90 -12.01 7.75
CA LYS A 101 -6.76 -12.84 8.62
C LYS A 101 -7.83 -13.54 7.80
N GLU A 102 -8.55 -12.79 6.95
CA GLU A 102 -9.63 -13.31 6.10
C GLU A 102 -9.15 -14.46 5.20
N LEU A 103 -8.00 -14.30 4.53
CA LEU A 103 -7.41 -15.34 3.68
C LEU A 103 -6.90 -16.57 4.46
N VAL A 104 -6.55 -16.42 5.74
CA VAL A 104 -6.18 -17.56 6.59
C VAL A 104 -7.41 -18.35 7.03
N TYR A 105 -8.55 -17.67 7.29
CA TYR A 105 -9.80 -18.32 7.69
C TYR A 105 -10.47 -19.07 6.53
N GLU A 106 -10.35 -18.63 5.28
CA GLU A 106 -10.90 -19.34 4.10
C GLU A 106 -10.16 -20.63 3.75
N ASN A 107 -9.04 -20.93 4.42
CA ASN A 107 -8.22 -22.14 4.21
C ASN A 107 -8.43 -23.23 5.29
N TYR A 108 -9.39 -23.07 6.20
CA TYR A 108 -9.81 -24.03 7.22
C TYR A 108 -11.30 -24.36 7.09
#